data_AF-A0A0G0T615-F1
#
_entry.id   AF-A0A0G0T615-F1
#
_cell.length_a   1.000
_cell.length_b   1.000
_cell.length_c   1.000
_cell.angle_alpha   90.00
_cell.angle_beta   90.00
_cell.angle_gamma   90.00
#
_symmetry.space_group_name_H-M   'P 1'
#
loop_
_entity.id
_entity.type
_entity.pdbx_description
1 polymer ?
#
loop_
_entity_poly.entity_id
_entity_poly.type
_entity_poly.pdbx_seq_one_letter_code
_entity_poly.pdbx_strand_id
1 'polypeptide(L)'
;MKKIKYTIVPDNNLRSISTRRVAYDKLHLFAKELYSYIEKKPSFYDQATYDIFIGTLHAMIRDFRNTSHDNSLFEKELFDINRNAPLAKSTEWGGITYKYVDVERNKIKKMLVVKKGGTLGFEYHDFKRESLEVKEGVCIYLGSVHKSKGWSQGKITLNIAVPGDSTDLAPYDEHGLLAVTNCVVLESSTYHLEDLKYIFTSRQMWNMQLE
;
A
#
# COMPACT_ATOMS: atom_id res chain seq x y z
N MET A 1 7.25 4.33 27.02
CA MET A 1 6.13 4.69 26.12
C MET A 1 5.10 3.57 26.12
N LYS A 2 3.80 3.88 26.19
CA LYS A 2 2.75 2.86 26.03
C LYS A 2 2.75 2.37 24.58
N LYS A 3 2.74 1.05 24.36
CA LYS A 3 2.56 0.48 23.01
C LYS A 3 1.14 0.79 22.53
N ILE A 4 1.02 1.41 21.35
CA ILE A 4 -0.27 1.65 20.71
C ILE A 4 -0.76 0.32 20.13
N LYS A 5 -2.03 -0.01 20.36
CA LYS A 5 -2.69 -1.14 19.70
C LYS A 5 -3.41 -0.64 18.46
N TYR A 6 -3.02 -1.11 17.30
CA TYR A 6 -3.65 -0.83 16.03
C TYR A 6 -4.77 -1.84 15.77
N THR A 7 -5.99 -1.37 15.55
CA THR A 7 -7.16 -2.18 15.23
C THR A 7 -7.62 -1.87 13.81
N ILE A 8 -7.72 -2.89 12.98
CA ILE A 8 -8.15 -2.76 11.60
C ILE A 8 -9.68 -2.68 11.54
N VAL A 9 -10.17 -1.73 10.75
CA VAL A 9 -11.59 -1.59 10.41
C VAL A 9 -11.74 -1.50 8.89
N PRO A 10 -12.87 -1.94 8.33
CA PRO A 10 -13.08 -1.85 6.89
C PRO A 10 -13.49 -0.42 6.53
N ASP A 11 -12.96 0.10 5.42
CA ASP A 11 -13.47 1.33 4.83
C ASP A 11 -14.81 1.12 4.10
N ASN A 12 -15.54 2.20 3.84
CA ASN A 12 -16.81 2.22 3.13
C ASN A 12 -16.66 1.73 1.68
N ASN A 13 -15.54 2.00 1.02
CA ASN A 13 -15.32 1.53 -0.34
C ASN A 13 -15.17 0.00 -0.38
N LEU A 14 -14.40 -0.59 0.56
CA LEU A 14 -14.34 -2.05 0.72
C LEU A 14 -15.72 -2.67 0.93
N ARG A 15 -16.58 -2.05 1.76
CA ARG A 15 -17.99 -2.47 1.95
C ARG A 15 -18.79 -2.41 0.65
N SER A 16 -18.58 -1.39 -0.17
CA SER A 16 -19.25 -1.24 -1.45
C SER A 16 -18.84 -2.33 -2.44
N ILE A 17 -17.52 -2.58 -2.59
CA ILE A 17 -16.99 -3.60 -3.49
C ILE A 17 -17.40 -5.00 -3.03
N SER A 18 -17.42 -5.26 -1.72
CA SER A 18 -17.80 -6.57 -1.16
C SER A 18 -19.30 -6.88 -1.27
N THR A 19 -20.15 -5.89 -1.54
CA THR A 19 -21.61 -6.05 -1.64
C THR A 19 -22.16 -5.92 -3.06
N ARG A 20 -21.42 -5.28 -3.98
CA ARG A 20 -21.81 -5.14 -5.38
C ARG A 20 -21.10 -6.16 -6.25
N ARG A 21 -21.84 -6.88 -7.10
CA ARG A 21 -21.27 -7.67 -8.18
C ARG A 21 -20.72 -6.72 -9.24
N VAL A 22 -19.44 -6.39 -9.14
CA VAL A 22 -18.73 -5.54 -10.11
C VAL A 22 -18.36 -6.39 -11.32
N ALA A 23 -18.08 -5.78 -12.47
CA ALA A 23 -17.63 -6.46 -13.71
C ALA A 23 -16.37 -7.35 -13.56
N TYR A 24 -15.73 -7.34 -12.38
CA TYR A 24 -14.63 -8.21 -11.99
C TYR A 24 -15.09 -9.21 -10.91
N ASP A 25 -15.77 -10.30 -11.33
CA ASP A 25 -16.32 -11.31 -10.42
C ASP A 25 -15.31 -11.82 -9.37
N LYS A 26 -14.02 -11.91 -9.73
CA LYS A 26 -12.96 -12.37 -8.81
C LYS A 26 -12.56 -11.32 -7.77
N LEU A 27 -12.53 -10.03 -8.13
CA LEU A 27 -12.17 -8.96 -7.18
C LEU A 27 -13.26 -8.81 -6.11
N HIS A 28 -14.52 -8.96 -6.50
CA HIS A 28 -15.63 -8.99 -5.54
C HIS A 28 -15.49 -10.13 -4.51
N LEU A 29 -15.16 -11.35 -4.96
CA LEU A 29 -14.95 -12.48 -4.05
C LEU A 29 -13.78 -12.24 -3.09
N PHE A 30 -12.66 -11.71 -3.60
CA PHE A 30 -11.52 -11.31 -2.77
C PHE A 30 -11.90 -10.23 -1.74
N ALA A 31 -12.62 -9.19 -2.16
CA ALA A 31 -13.11 -8.14 -1.28
C ALA A 31 -14.02 -8.69 -0.18
N LYS A 32 -14.86 -9.67 -0.49
CA LYS A 32 -15.74 -10.34 0.48
C LYS A 32 -14.95 -11.14 1.51
N GLU A 33 -13.96 -11.90 1.08
CA GLU A 33 -13.09 -12.66 1.98
C GLU A 33 -12.29 -11.72 2.91
N LEU A 34 -11.67 -10.70 2.32
CA LEU A 34 -10.93 -9.67 3.04
C LEU A 34 -11.81 -8.95 4.06
N TYR A 35 -13.02 -8.55 3.65
CA TYR A 35 -13.99 -7.92 4.54
C TYR A 35 -14.37 -8.84 5.72
N SER A 36 -14.65 -10.12 5.46
CA SER A 36 -14.96 -11.11 6.50
C SER A 36 -13.80 -11.29 7.50
N TYR A 37 -12.56 -11.27 7.02
CA TYR A 37 -11.38 -11.28 7.89
C TYR A 37 -11.30 -10.03 8.77
N ILE A 38 -11.52 -8.85 8.19
CA ILE A 38 -11.44 -7.57 8.91
C ILE A 38 -12.58 -7.38 9.91
N GLU A 39 -13.77 -7.94 9.67
CA GLU A 39 -14.88 -7.89 10.64
C GLU A 39 -14.55 -8.56 11.97
N LYS A 40 -13.56 -9.48 11.98
CA LYS A 40 -13.00 -10.07 13.20
C LYS A 40 -12.11 -9.08 13.99
N LYS A 41 -11.95 -7.85 13.49
CA LYS A 41 -11.15 -6.75 14.06
C LYS A 41 -9.72 -7.19 14.39
N PRO A 42 -8.96 -7.68 13.38
CA PRO A 42 -7.57 -8.02 13.62
C PRO A 42 -6.82 -6.79 14.12
N SER A 43 -5.82 -7.04 14.97
CA SER A 43 -5.07 -5.98 15.60
C SER A 43 -3.61 -6.37 15.79
N PHE A 44 -2.73 -5.40 15.71
CA PHE A 44 -1.30 -5.54 15.98
C PHE A 44 -0.80 -4.43 16.88
N TYR A 45 0.26 -4.70 17.64
CA TYR A 45 0.87 -3.75 18.58
C TYR A 45 2.39 -3.91 18.68
N ASP A 46 2.95 -4.86 17.95
CA ASP A 46 4.36 -5.12 17.77
C ASP A 46 4.62 -5.75 16.40
N GLN A 47 5.90 -5.86 16.02
CA GLN A 47 6.30 -6.41 14.71
C GLN A 47 5.78 -7.83 14.50
N ALA A 48 5.79 -8.69 15.53
CA ALA A 48 5.37 -10.08 15.39
C ALA A 48 3.87 -10.19 15.06
N THR A 49 3.02 -9.43 15.75
CA THR A 49 1.58 -9.39 15.45
C THR A 49 1.28 -8.72 14.11
N TYR A 50 2.08 -7.74 13.70
CA TYR A 50 2.01 -7.15 12.36
C TYR A 50 2.39 -8.16 11.26
N ASP A 51 3.46 -8.93 11.44
CA ASP A 51 3.91 -9.95 10.49
C ASP A 51 2.84 -11.05 10.30
N ILE A 52 2.15 -11.46 11.38
CA ILE A 52 1.03 -12.42 11.29
C ILE A 52 -0.13 -11.83 10.46
N PHE A 53 -0.45 -10.56 10.68
CA PHE A 53 -1.50 -9.86 9.93
C PHE A 53 -1.14 -9.77 8.44
N ILE A 54 0.07 -9.32 8.10
CA ILE A 54 0.55 -9.24 6.71
C ILE A 54 0.63 -10.63 6.07
N GLY A 55 1.12 -11.64 6.79
CA GLY A 55 1.17 -13.02 6.30
C GLY A 55 -0.20 -13.60 5.96
N THR A 56 -1.24 -13.23 6.72
CA THR A 56 -2.63 -13.59 6.41
C THR A 56 -3.09 -12.95 5.10
N LEU A 57 -2.80 -11.65 4.91
CA LEU A 57 -3.13 -10.95 3.66
C LEU A 57 -2.36 -11.52 2.45
N HIS A 58 -1.09 -11.87 2.62
CA HIS A 58 -0.29 -12.52 1.59
C HIS A 58 -0.88 -13.88 1.17
N ALA A 59 -1.36 -14.69 2.11
CA ALA A 59 -2.02 -15.94 1.80
C ALA A 59 -3.27 -15.73 0.91
N MET A 60 -4.11 -14.73 1.24
CA MET A 60 -5.28 -14.36 0.42
C MET A 60 -4.86 -13.87 -0.98
N ILE A 61 -3.82 -13.03 -1.07
CA ILE A 61 -3.32 -12.48 -2.35
C ILE A 61 -2.74 -13.58 -3.24
N ARG A 62 -2.04 -14.57 -2.67
CA ARG A 62 -1.49 -15.70 -3.42
C ARG A 62 -2.59 -16.43 -4.19
N ASP A 63 -3.73 -16.63 -3.53
CA ASP A 63 -4.86 -17.39 -4.09
C ASP A 63 -5.71 -16.53 -5.05
N PHE A 64 -5.58 -15.20 -4.98
CA PHE A 64 -6.18 -14.27 -5.94
C PHE A 64 -5.55 -14.37 -7.34
N ARG A 65 -6.26 -15.02 -8.27
CA ARG A 65 -5.85 -15.16 -9.68
C ARG A 65 -6.69 -14.27 -10.59
N ASN A 66 -6.27 -13.02 -10.79
CA ASN A 66 -6.88 -12.19 -11.83
C ASN A 66 -6.34 -12.56 -13.22
N THR A 67 -7.21 -12.58 -14.22
CA THR A 67 -6.89 -13.05 -15.58
C THR A 67 -6.76 -11.93 -16.61
N SER A 68 -7.03 -10.67 -16.25
CA SER A 68 -7.00 -9.56 -17.22
C SER A 68 -6.79 -8.20 -16.54
N HIS A 69 -5.54 -7.84 -16.27
CA HIS A 69 -5.17 -6.44 -16.05
C HIS A 69 -4.07 -6.08 -17.05
N ASP A 70 -4.21 -4.91 -17.67
CA ASP A 70 -3.12 -4.28 -18.40
C ASP A 70 -1.96 -4.06 -17.43
N ASN A 71 -0.77 -4.54 -17.81
CA ASN A 71 0.48 -4.40 -17.04
C ASN A 71 1.50 -3.54 -17.79
N SER A 72 1.07 -2.83 -18.85
CA SER A 72 1.99 -2.12 -19.74
C SER A 72 2.76 -1.02 -19.03
N LEU A 73 2.14 -0.30 -18.09
CA LEU A 73 2.85 0.71 -17.31
C LEU A 73 3.81 0.04 -16.32
N PHE A 74 3.38 -1.02 -15.64
CA PHE A 74 4.24 -1.76 -14.71
C PHE A 74 5.49 -2.30 -15.41
N GLU A 75 5.34 -2.96 -16.55
CA GLU A 75 6.47 -3.55 -17.30
C GLU A 75 7.44 -2.46 -17.77
N LYS A 76 6.92 -1.33 -18.26
CA LYS A 76 7.72 -0.18 -18.67
C LYS A 76 8.51 0.40 -17.48
N GLU A 77 7.85 0.66 -16.35
CA GLU A 77 8.49 1.26 -15.19
C GLU A 77 9.49 0.30 -14.53
N LEU A 78 9.19 -1.01 -14.50
CA LEU A 78 10.13 -2.02 -14.03
C LEU A 78 11.36 -2.12 -14.94
N PHE A 79 11.18 -1.97 -16.25
CA PHE A 79 12.29 -1.89 -17.19
C PHE A 79 13.17 -0.66 -16.92
N ASP A 80 12.56 0.51 -16.69
CA ASP A 80 13.28 1.73 -16.34
C ASP A 80 14.09 1.56 -15.03
N ILE A 81 13.53 0.89 -14.02
CA ILE A 81 14.22 0.59 -12.76
C ILE A 81 15.53 -0.16 -12.98
N ASN A 82 15.53 -1.12 -13.90
CA ASN A 82 16.68 -1.97 -14.15
C ASN A 82 17.78 -1.30 -15.00
N ARG A 83 17.52 -0.13 -15.61
CA ARG A 83 18.42 0.49 -16.59
C ARG A 83 18.81 1.92 -16.29
N ASN A 84 18.00 2.68 -15.55
CA ASN A 84 18.12 4.13 -15.48
C ASN A 84 18.58 4.63 -14.10
N ALA A 85 19.67 4.09 -13.58
CA ALA A 85 20.37 4.73 -12.45
C ALA A 85 20.96 6.09 -12.90
N PRO A 86 20.90 7.16 -12.08
CA PRO A 86 20.44 7.23 -10.70
C PRO A 86 18.94 7.59 -10.53
N LEU A 87 18.19 7.76 -11.62
CA LEU A 87 16.79 8.16 -11.61
C LEU A 87 15.82 7.01 -11.25
N ALA A 88 16.35 5.85 -10.90
CA ALA A 88 15.58 4.74 -10.38
C ALA A 88 16.36 3.96 -9.31
N LYS A 89 15.60 3.29 -8.43
CA LYS A 89 16.13 2.48 -7.33
C LYS A 89 15.37 1.16 -7.26
N SER A 90 16.09 0.05 -7.37
CA SER A 90 15.53 -1.29 -7.14
C SER A 90 15.29 -1.54 -5.66
N THR A 91 14.23 -2.27 -5.33
CA THR A 91 13.86 -2.67 -3.97
C THR A 91 13.37 -4.12 -3.96
N GLU A 92 13.29 -4.74 -2.79
CA GLU A 92 12.81 -6.12 -2.68
C GLU A 92 11.35 -6.29 -3.17
N TRP A 93 10.53 -5.25 -3.04
CA TRP A 93 9.13 -5.24 -3.49
C TRP A 93 8.96 -4.79 -4.95
N GLY A 94 10.02 -4.33 -5.62
CA GLY A 94 9.98 -3.86 -7.01
C GLY A 94 10.94 -2.70 -7.23
N GLY A 95 10.47 -1.47 -7.07
CA GLY A 95 11.36 -0.31 -7.04
C GLY A 95 10.67 1.03 -7.23
N ILE A 96 11.49 2.06 -7.43
CA ILE A 96 11.08 3.45 -7.51
C ILE A 96 11.68 4.06 -8.78
N THR A 97 10.89 4.82 -9.55
CA THR A 97 11.41 5.73 -10.57
C THR A 97 11.09 7.17 -10.22
N TYR A 98 12.08 8.07 -10.32
CA TYR A 98 11.89 9.50 -10.10
C TYR A 98 11.43 10.14 -11.41
N LYS A 99 10.27 10.80 -11.38
CA LYS A 99 9.67 11.43 -12.56
C LYS A 99 9.84 12.94 -12.58
N TYR A 100 9.98 13.55 -11.41
CA TYR A 100 10.16 14.99 -11.27
C TYR A 100 10.81 15.31 -9.94
N VAL A 101 11.79 16.22 -9.94
CA VAL A 101 12.43 16.75 -8.73
C VAL A 101 12.62 18.25 -8.91
N ASP A 102 12.05 19.04 -8.00
CA ASP A 102 12.15 20.50 -7.99
C ASP A 102 12.29 20.97 -6.55
N VAL A 103 13.55 21.19 -6.16
CA VAL A 103 13.91 21.55 -4.79
C VAL A 103 13.42 22.96 -4.46
N GLU A 104 13.51 23.90 -5.41
CA GLU A 104 13.09 25.29 -5.22
C GLU A 104 11.59 25.40 -4.94
N ARG A 105 10.78 24.59 -5.65
CA ARG A 105 9.33 24.55 -5.44
C ARG A 105 8.89 23.53 -4.39
N ASN A 106 9.83 22.90 -3.70
CA ASN A 106 9.59 21.87 -2.70
C ASN A 106 8.68 20.74 -3.22
N LYS A 107 9.01 20.16 -4.39
CA LYS A 107 8.18 19.13 -5.05
C LYS A 107 9.00 17.96 -5.58
N ILE A 108 8.46 16.76 -5.41
CA ILE A 108 8.98 15.53 -6.00
C ILE A 108 7.84 14.64 -6.48
N LYS A 109 8.07 13.89 -7.57
CA LYS A 109 7.17 12.85 -8.06
C LYS A 109 7.92 11.56 -8.31
N LYS A 110 7.33 10.46 -7.86
CA LYS A 110 7.89 9.11 -8.02
C LYS A 110 6.81 8.16 -8.51
N MET A 111 7.20 7.17 -9.32
CA MET A 111 6.38 5.97 -9.48
C MET A 111 6.93 4.90 -8.54
N LEU A 112 6.06 4.38 -7.68
CA LEU A 112 6.30 3.20 -6.86
C LEU A 112 5.81 2.00 -7.65
N VAL A 113 6.72 1.11 -8.01
CA VAL A 113 6.46 -0.08 -8.84
C VAL A 113 6.49 -1.28 -7.91
N VAL A 114 5.32 -1.85 -7.61
CA VAL A 114 5.18 -2.86 -6.57
C VAL A 114 4.72 -4.17 -7.22
N LYS A 115 5.56 -5.20 -7.15
CA LYS A 115 5.22 -6.54 -7.62
C LYS A 115 4.07 -7.11 -6.81
N LYS A 116 3.25 -7.99 -7.40
CA LYS A 116 2.23 -8.74 -6.66
C LYS A 116 2.82 -9.37 -5.38
N GLY A 117 2.15 -9.17 -4.26
CA GLY A 117 2.59 -9.61 -2.93
C GLY A 117 3.65 -8.73 -2.28
N GLY A 118 4.20 -7.74 -3.00
CA GLY A 118 5.10 -6.75 -2.46
C GLY A 118 4.41 -5.88 -1.41
N THR A 119 5.13 -5.63 -0.33
CA THR A 119 4.65 -4.83 0.81
C THR A 119 5.54 -3.61 0.99
N LEU A 120 4.91 -2.44 1.09
CA LEU A 120 5.50 -1.23 1.63
C LEU A 120 5.17 -1.20 3.13
N GLY A 121 6.16 -0.88 3.96
CA GLY A 121 6.03 -0.91 5.42
C GLY A 121 4.90 -0.02 5.95
N PHE A 122 4.53 -0.22 7.21
CA PHE A 122 3.61 0.67 7.89
C PHE A 122 4.41 1.82 8.52
N GLU A 123 4.23 3.02 8.00
CA GLU A 123 5.12 4.15 8.21
C GLU A 123 4.39 5.48 8.29
N TYR A 124 5.12 6.52 8.66
CA TYR A 124 4.69 7.91 8.58
C TYR A 124 5.87 8.84 8.26
N HIS A 125 5.57 10.10 8.02
CA HIS A 125 6.53 11.18 7.75
C HIS A 125 6.39 12.33 8.77
N ASP A 126 7.49 12.90 9.28
CA ASP A 126 7.43 14.01 10.25
C ASP A 126 7.08 15.34 9.58
N PHE A 127 7.46 15.53 8.31
CA PHE A 127 7.34 16.78 7.56
C PHE A 127 6.67 16.63 6.20
N LYS A 128 6.85 15.48 5.55
CA LYS A 128 6.38 15.26 4.18
C LYS A 128 4.86 15.27 4.13
N ARG A 129 4.32 16.08 3.21
CA ARG A 129 2.95 15.92 2.70
C ARG A 129 3.01 15.21 1.37
N GLU A 130 2.20 14.19 1.20
CA GLU A 130 2.16 13.41 -0.04
C GLU A 130 0.76 13.03 -0.45
N SER A 131 0.63 12.64 -1.72
CA SER A 131 -0.56 12.07 -2.31
C SER A 131 -0.15 10.81 -3.06
N LEU A 132 -0.89 9.73 -2.83
CA LEU A 132 -0.70 8.44 -3.48
C LEU A 132 -1.87 8.20 -4.41
N GLU A 133 -1.60 8.01 -5.70
CA GLU A 133 -2.62 7.69 -6.70
C GLU A 133 -2.28 6.36 -7.38
N VAL A 134 -3.22 5.41 -7.36
CA VAL A 134 -3.04 4.14 -8.08
C VAL A 134 -3.19 4.41 -9.57
N LYS A 135 -2.15 4.12 -10.35
CA LYS A 135 -2.13 4.27 -11.81
C LYS A 135 -2.44 2.96 -12.52
N GLU A 136 -2.00 1.85 -11.96
CA GLU A 136 -2.21 0.51 -12.51
C GLU A 136 -2.26 -0.51 -11.38
N GLY A 137 -3.04 -1.58 -11.57
CA GLY A 137 -3.16 -2.69 -10.62
C GLY A 137 -4.15 -2.47 -9.49
N VAL A 138 -4.16 -3.42 -8.55
CA VAL A 138 -5.01 -3.43 -7.35
C VAL A 138 -4.14 -3.58 -6.12
N CYS A 139 -4.32 -2.74 -5.13
CA CYS A 139 -3.63 -2.83 -3.85
C CYS A 139 -4.60 -2.81 -2.67
N ILE A 140 -4.14 -3.35 -1.54
CA ILE A 140 -4.68 -3.09 -0.22
C ILE A 140 -3.95 -1.87 0.32
N TYR A 141 -4.71 -0.86 0.74
CA TYR A 141 -4.20 0.31 1.43
C TYR A 141 -4.56 0.25 2.91
N LEU A 142 -3.58 0.51 3.77
CA LEU A 142 -3.72 0.68 5.22
C LEU A 142 -3.56 2.17 5.52
N GLY A 143 -4.51 2.79 6.22
CA GLY A 143 -4.45 4.22 6.53
C GLY A 143 -5.04 4.59 7.89
N SER A 144 -4.29 5.39 8.64
CA SER A 144 -4.68 6.09 9.87
C SER A 144 -4.68 7.60 9.60
N VAL A 145 -5.55 8.05 8.70
CA VAL A 145 -5.53 9.45 8.25
C VAL A 145 -6.25 10.32 9.26
N HIS A 146 -5.52 11.22 9.93
CA HIS A 146 -5.98 12.05 11.05
C HIS A 146 -7.22 12.89 10.74
N LYS A 147 -7.35 13.35 9.49
CA LYS A 147 -8.49 14.15 9.02
C LYS A 147 -9.73 13.34 8.68
N SER A 148 -9.66 12.01 8.72
CA SER A 148 -10.79 11.14 8.38
C SER A 148 -11.88 11.20 9.44
N LYS A 149 -13.13 11.16 9.00
CA LYS A 149 -14.27 11.11 9.92
C LYS A 149 -14.19 9.86 10.81
N GLY A 150 -14.26 10.07 12.12
CA GLY A 150 -14.19 8.98 13.11
C GLY A 150 -12.79 8.39 13.26
N TRP A 151 -11.75 9.17 12.93
CA TRP A 151 -10.37 8.84 13.29
C TRP A 151 -10.19 8.76 14.82
N SER A 152 -9.32 7.86 15.25
CA SER A 152 -8.83 7.74 16.62
C SER A 152 -7.45 7.07 16.57
N GLN A 153 -6.55 7.43 17.47
CA GLN A 153 -5.23 6.80 17.54
C GLN A 153 -5.33 5.27 17.61
N GLY A 154 -4.53 4.57 16.81
CA GLY A 154 -4.57 3.11 16.72
C GLY A 154 -5.75 2.54 15.92
N LYS A 155 -6.54 3.36 15.22
CA LYS A 155 -7.57 2.85 14.29
C LYS A 155 -7.05 2.92 12.86
N ILE A 156 -6.91 1.77 12.22
CA ILE A 156 -6.46 1.66 10.83
C ILE A 156 -7.64 1.31 9.96
N THR A 157 -7.90 2.14 8.95
CA THR A 157 -8.80 1.79 7.86
C THR A 157 -8.07 0.94 6.83
N LEU A 158 -8.70 -0.13 6.39
CA LEU A 158 -8.22 -0.95 5.29
C LEU A 158 -9.19 -0.84 4.12
N ASN A 159 -8.64 -0.50 2.96
CA ASN A 159 -9.39 -0.43 1.71
C ASN A 159 -8.71 -1.21 0.58
N ILE A 160 -9.49 -1.61 -0.42
CA ILE A 160 -8.97 -1.98 -1.75
C ILE A 160 -8.92 -0.71 -2.58
N ALA A 161 -7.76 -0.36 -3.10
CA ALA A 161 -7.56 0.73 -4.02
C ALA A 161 -7.30 0.21 -5.44
N VAL A 162 -7.96 0.83 -6.42
CA VAL A 162 -7.91 0.50 -7.85
C VAL A 162 -7.48 1.73 -8.66
N PRO A 163 -7.18 1.60 -9.97
CA PRO A 163 -6.68 2.74 -10.74
C PRO A 163 -7.61 3.95 -10.70
N GLY A 164 -7.05 5.12 -10.42
CA GLY A 164 -7.76 6.38 -10.21
C GLY A 164 -8.08 6.71 -8.75
N ASP A 165 -8.04 5.72 -7.84
CA ASP A 165 -8.14 6.01 -6.41
C ASP A 165 -6.91 6.78 -5.93
N SER A 166 -7.15 7.78 -5.08
CA SER A 166 -6.09 8.60 -4.49
C SER A 166 -6.32 8.86 -3.00
N THR A 167 -5.23 9.00 -2.26
CA THR A 167 -5.24 9.39 -0.85
C THR A 167 -4.22 10.50 -0.60
N ASP A 168 -4.67 11.56 0.06
CA ASP A 168 -3.79 12.63 0.54
C ASP A 168 -3.37 12.35 1.99
N LEU A 169 -2.07 12.47 2.24
CA LEU A 169 -1.41 12.18 3.50
C LEU A 169 -0.76 13.45 4.04
N ALA A 170 -1.17 13.87 5.22
CA ALA A 170 -0.50 14.90 5.99
C ALA A 170 0.68 14.30 6.78
N PRO A 171 1.60 15.16 7.26
CA PRO A 171 2.59 14.71 8.24
C PRO A 171 1.92 13.99 9.42
N TYR A 172 2.58 12.93 9.88
CA TYR A 172 2.14 11.97 10.89
C TYR A 172 0.95 11.07 10.53
N ASP A 173 0.36 11.18 9.33
CA ASP A 173 -0.62 10.18 8.90
C ASP A 173 0.09 8.84 8.65
N GLU A 174 -0.37 7.80 9.34
CA GLU A 174 0.23 6.47 9.30
C GLU A 174 -0.38 5.70 8.12
N HIS A 175 0.45 5.05 7.31
CA HIS A 175 -0.03 4.35 6.12
C HIS A 175 0.87 3.18 5.70
N GLY A 176 0.33 2.30 4.87
CA GLY A 176 1.04 1.16 4.29
C GLY A 176 0.30 0.60 3.08
N LEU A 177 0.98 -0.21 2.27
CA LEU A 177 0.44 -0.70 1.01
C LEU A 177 0.87 -2.14 0.72
N LEU A 178 -0.09 -2.98 0.31
CA LEU A 178 0.12 -4.35 -0.17
C LEU A 178 -0.38 -4.47 -1.60
N ALA A 179 0.47 -4.93 -2.52
CA ALA A 179 0.07 -5.13 -3.90
C ALA A 179 -0.67 -6.47 -4.09
N VAL A 180 -1.94 -6.43 -4.52
CA VAL A 180 -2.77 -7.62 -4.79
C VAL A 180 -2.50 -8.15 -6.20
N THR A 181 -2.21 -7.24 -7.14
CA THR A 181 -1.60 -7.53 -8.45
C THR A 181 -0.27 -6.79 -8.55
N ASN A 182 0.41 -6.85 -9.69
CA ASN A 182 1.43 -5.85 -9.97
C ASN A 182 0.76 -4.46 -9.98
N CYS A 183 1.41 -3.48 -9.37
CA CYS A 183 0.87 -2.13 -9.20
C CYS A 183 1.88 -1.06 -9.57
N VAL A 184 1.35 0.06 -10.07
CA VAL A 184 2.08 1.31 -10.20
C VAL A 184 1.32 2.38 -9.44
N VAL A 185 1.99 3.04 -8.51
CA VAL A 185 1.43 4.12 -7.69
C VAL A 185 2.25 5.38 -7.91
N LEU A 186 1.59 6.47 -8.30
CA LEU A 186 2.21 7.79 -8.37
C LEU A 186 2.21 8.41 -6.97
N GLU A 187 3.40 8.64 -6.42
CA GLU A 187 3.61 9.51 -5.27
C GLU A 187 3.89 10.92 -5.77
N SER A 188 3.09 11.91 -5.33
CA SER A 188 3.41 13.34 -5.47
C SER A 188 3.57 13.94 -4.09
N SER A 189 4.72 14.52 -3.80
CA SER A 189 5.02 14.97 -2.43
C SER A 189 5.89 16.22 -2.36
N THR A 190 5.96 16.79 -1.15
CA THR A 190 6.97 17.78 -0.80
C THR A 190 8.37 17.18 -0.82
N TYR A 191 9.41 17.97 -1.12
CA TYR A 191 10.80 17.50 -1.23
C TYR A 191 11.44 17.24 0.15
N HIS A 192 11.11 16.10 0.75
CA HIS A 192 11.74 15.57 1.97
C HIS A 192 12.13 14.10 1.74
N LEU A 193 13.42 13.85 1.46
CA LEU A 193 13.93 12.52 1.07
C LEU A 193 14.21 11.59 2.27
N GLU A 194 14.59 12.14 3.43
CA GLU A 194 15.06 11.39 4.60
C GLU A 194 14.14 11.58 5.82
N ASP A 195 12.83 11.52 5.58
CA ASP A 195 11.79 11.81 6.58
C ASP A 195 10.91 10.60 6.90
N LEU A 196 11.30 9.41 6.46
CA LEU A 196 10.50 8.20 6.61
C LEU A 196 10.73 7.56 7.99
N LYS A 197 9.64 7.25 8.70
CA LYS A 197 9.67 6.57 10.00
C LYS A 197 8.82 5.31 9.94
N TYR A 198 9.45 4.15 10.06
CA TYR A 198 8.72 2.88 10.18
C TYR A 198 8.12 2.73 11.58
N ILE A 199 6.82 2.43 11.60
CA ILE A 199 6.13 1.89 12.77
C ILE A 199 6.33 0.37 12.80
N PHE A 200 6.08 -0.28 11.66
CA PHE A 200 6.39 -1.69 11.43
C PHE A 200 7.04 -1.85 10.06
N THR A 201 8.17 -2.56 10.00
CA THR A 201 8.84 -2.81 8.74
C THR A 201 8.12 -3.90 7.97
N SER A 202 8.25 -3.88 6.65
CA SER A 202 7.79 -4.97 5.80
C SER A 202 8.91 -5.99 5.62
N ARG A 203 8.77 -7.18 6.21
CA ARG A 203 9.53 -8.35 5.72
C ARG A 203 8.85 -8.81 4.44
N GLN A 204 9.58 -8.92 3.34
CA GLN A 204 9.01 -9.55 2.15
C GLN A 204 8.88 -11.05 2.45
N MET A 205 7.69 -11.47 2.88
CA MET A 205 7.44 -12.84 3.35
C MET A 205 7.50 -13.89 2.23
N TRP A 206 7.65 -13.48 0.97
CA TRP A 206 7.78 -14.37 -0.18
C TRP A 206 9.06 -15.22 -0.16
N ASN A 207 10.10 -14.79 0.58
CA ASN A 207 11.38 -15.49 0.67
C ASN A 207 11.54 -16.39 1.91
N MET A 208 10.50 -16.54 2.75
CA MET A 208 10.58 -17.36 3.97
C MET A 208 10.13 -18.82 3.78
N GLN A 209 9.98 -19.27 2.52
CA GLN A 209 9.79 -20.69 2.21
C GLN A 209 10.84 -21.11 1.18
N LEU A 210 11.98 -21.60 1.69
CA LEU A 210 12.79 -22.74 1.25
C LEU A 210 14.24 -22.60 1.79
N GLU A 211 14.38 -22.72 3.11
CA GLU A 211 15.54 -23.37 3.76
C GLU A 211 15.01 -24.37 4.79
#